data_AF-A0A2V1AU89-F1
#
_entry.id   AF-A0A2V1AU89-F1
#
_cell.length_a   1.000
_cell.length_b   1.000
_cell.length_c   1.000
_cell.angle_alpha   90.00
_cell.angle_beta   90.00
_cell.angle_gamma   90.00
#
_symmetry.space_group_name_H-M   'P 1'
#
loop_
_entity.id
_entity.type
_entity.pdbx_description
1 polymer ?
#
loop_
_entity_poly.entity_id
_entity_poly.type
_entity_poly.pdbx_seq_one_letter_code
_entity_poly.pdbx_strand_id
1 'polypeptide(L)'
;MSSGSDISIGSMDQAPESPSFPTVEPDMSDTNEESEDEFITSDEELLSGMISNDESRQHYGQATTMADHTDYFEKSITNAMESLQLDKSLVAQAQLSGRINNKNQQLIEVNEQLCSKLESLKQQYEYHIARNRLGVLERDLDNITSRIETLKNGSKKSVLFGNGKLGVAKKYPIEYNRAKDKVLDRVSDP
;
A
#
# COMPACT_ATOMS: atom_id res chain seq x y z
N MET A 1 1.42 -40.51 47.38
CA MET A 1 1.73 -40.11 45.99
C MET A 1 0.45 -39.55 45.38
N SER A 2 0.52 -38.30 44.93
CA SER A 2 -0.34 -37.61 43.93
C SER A 2 -1.87 -37.74 44.09
N SER A 3 -2.53 -36.75 44.69
CA SER A 3 -3.17 -35.58 44.01
C SER A 3 -4.41 -35.95 43.20
N GLY A 4 -5.56 -35.93 43.88
CA GLY A 4 -6.88 -35.72 43.28
C GLY A 4 -7.25 -34.24 43.42
N SER A 5 -7.60 -33.64 42.30
CA SER A 5 -7.95 -32.23 42.08
C SER A 5 -9.36 -31.91 42.56
N ASP A 6 -9.51 -30.85 43.35
CA ASP A 6 -10.70 -29.99 43.34
C ASP A 6 -10.28 -28.60 43.81
N ILE A 7 -10.18 -27.65 42.87
CA ILE A 7 -9.96 -26.24 43.16
C ILE A 7 -11.08 -25.44 42.50
N SER A 8 -11.71 -24.63 43.35
CA SER A 8 -12.73 -23.63 43.07
C SER A 8 -12.40 -22.75 41.85
N ILE A 9 -13.39 -22.56 40.98
CA ILE A 9 -13.36 -21.52 39.95
C ILE A 9 -14.09 -20.30 40.52
N GLY A 10 -13.30 -19.33 41.00
CA GLY A 10 -13.73 -17.98 41.31
C GLY A 10 -13.13 -16.99 40.31
N SER A 11 -14.00 -16.18 39.73
CA SER A 11 -13.87 -14.81 39.17
C SER A 11 -12.54 -14.32 38.56
N MET A 12 -12.62 -13.92 37.28
CA MET A 12 -11.90 -12.87 36.52
C MET A 12 -11.88 -13.33 35.05
N ASP A 13 -12.14 -12.56 34.00
CA ASP A 13 -12.19 -11.13 33.80
C ASP A 13 -13.12 -10.79 32.63
N GLN A 14 -13.64 -9.58 32.71
CA GLN A 14 -14.56 -8.90 31.81
C GLN A 14 -13.90 -8.66 30.44
N ALA A 15 -14.50 -9.18 29.37
CA ALA A 15 -14.07 -8.90 28.01
C ALA A 15 -14.35 -7.41 27.67
N PRO A 16 -13.43 -6.69 27.01
CA PRO A 16 -13.67 -5.30 26.63
C PRO A 16 -14.70 -5.21 25.49
N GLU A 17 -15.81 -4.56 25.77
CA GLU A 17 -16.82 -4.17 24.78
C GLU A 17 -16.18 -3.26 23.72
N SER A 18 -16.41 -3.60 22.45
CA SER A 18 -15.94 -2.83 21.30
C SER A 18 -16.79 -1.56 21.14
N PRO A 19 -16.22 -0.39 20.79
CA PRO A 19 -17.00 0.82 20.55
C PRO A 19 -17.88 0.64 19.31
N SER A 20 -19.19 0.78 19.50
CA SER A 20 -20.19 0.81 18.43
C SER A 20 -20.07 2.12 17.65
N PHE A 21 -19.72 2.02 16.37
CA PHE A 21 -19.82 3.12 15.42
C PHE A 21 -21.27 3.22 14.91
N PRO A 22 -21.82 4.41 14.67
CA PRO A 22 -23.14 4.54 14.07
C PRO A 22 -23.09 4.07 12.60
N THR A 23 -23.87 3.04 12.29
CA THR A 23 -24.18 2.58 10.93
C THR A 23 -24.99 3.68 10.24
N VAL A 24 -24.40 4.30 9.21
CA VAL A 24 -25.14 5.15 8.27
C VAL A 24 -25.67 4.24 7.16
N GLU A 25 -26.97 3.99 7.17
CA GLU A 25 -27.69 3.36 6.07
C GLU A 25 -27.66 4.30 4.85
N PRO A 26 -27.30 3.84 3.64
CA PRO A 26 -27.46 4.64 2.43
C PRO A 26 -28.93 4.57 1.96
N ASP A 27 -29.66 5.68 2.15
CA ASP A 27 -30.96 5.89 1.51
C ASP A 27 -30.75 6.13 0.00
N MET A 28 -31.05 5.10 -0.79
CA MET A 28 -31.08 5.16 -2.25
C MET A 28 -32.46 5.65 -2.68
N SER A 29 -32.62 6.97 -2.81
CA SER A 29 -33.71 7.55 -3.59
C SER A 29 -33.14 8.25 -4.83
N ASP A 30 -33.28 7.56 -5.96
CA ASP A 30 -33.24 8.15 -7.30
C ASP A 30 -34.29 9.27 -7.37
N THR A 31 -33.84 10.51 -7.54
CA THR A 31 -34.66 11.56 -8.16
C THR A 31 -33.81 12.28 -9.19
N ASN A 32 -34.17 11.99 -10.44
CA ASN A 32 -33.72 12.65 -11.65
C ASN A 32 -34.42 14.01 -11.77
N GLU A 33 -33.72 14.99 -12.35
CA GLU A 33 -34.23 16.28 -12.87
C GLU A 33 -34.60 17.28 -11.75
N GLU A 34 -34.17 18.53 -11.74
CA GLU A 34 -34.15 19.51 -12.83
C GLU A 34 -33.17 20.65 -12.48
N SER A 35 -32.57 21.24 -13.52
CA SER A 35 -31.69 22.39 -13.45
C SER A 35 -32.48 23.64 -13.07
N GLU A 36 -32.29 24.16 -11.86
CA GLU A 36 -32.74 25.51 -11.50
C GLU A 36 -31.54 26.36 -11.13
N ASP A 37 -31.07 27.12 -12.12
CA ASP A 37 -30.23 28.28 -11.93
C ASP A 37 -30.97 29.28 -11.02
N GLU A 38 -30.75 29.19 -9.70
CA GLU A 38 -31.09 30.25 -8.78
C GLU A 38 -30.19 31.46 -9.07
N PHE A 39 -30.63 32.26 -10.05
CA PHE A 39 -30.21 33.65 -10.16
C PHE A 39 -30.44 34.30 -8.80
N ILE A 40 -29.35 34.69 -8.14
CA ILE A 40 -29.38 35.61 -7.00
C ILE A 40 -30.02 36.90 -7.51
N THR A 41 -31.33 37.04 -7.27
CA THR A 41 -32.08 38.25 -7.59
C THR A 41 -31.65 39.35 -6.64
N SER A 42 -30.87 40.26 -7.21
CA SER A 42 -30.72 41.69 -6.90
C SER A 42 -31.27 42.16 -5.56
N ASP A 43 -30.36 42.66 -4.74
CA ASP A 43 -30.50 43.26 -3.40
C ASP A 43 -31.33 44.58 -3.39
N GLU A 44 -32.24 44.77 -4.34
CA GLU A 44 -33.00 46.00 -4.57
C GLU A 44 -34.34 46.05 -3.81
N GLU A 45 -34.84 44.92 -3.32
CA GLU A 45 -36.11 44.88 -2.57
C GLU A 45 -35.93 45.17 -1.07
N LEU A 46 -34.76 44.90 -0.50
CA LEU A 46 -34.43 45.26 0.90
C LEU A 46 -34.21 46.77 1.11
N LEU A 47 -33.79 47.50 0.07
CA LEU A 47 -33.66 48.95 0.14
C LEU A 47 -35.02 49.66 0.08
N SER A 48 -35.99 49.09 -0.64
CA SER A 48 -37.31 49.70 -0.86
C SER A 48 -38.21 49.63 0.39
N GLY A 49 -38.01 48.61 1.24
CA GLY A 49 -38.69 48.47 2.53
C GLY A 49 -38.21 49.44 3.63
N MET A 50 -37.03 50.06 3.49
CA MET A 50 -36.50 51.03 4.46
C MET A 50 -36.92 52.48 4.18
N ILE A 51 -37.49 52.77 2.99
CA ILE A 51 -37.77 54.16 2.55
C ILE A 51 -39.24 54.57 2.78
N SER A 52 -40.14 53.61 3.05
CA SER A 52 -41.59 53.89 3.15
C SER A 52 -42.12 54.23 4.56
N ASN A 53 -41.25 54.56 5.53
CA ASN A 53 -41.64 54.95 6.90
C ASN A 53 -41.11 56.34 7.32
N ASP A 54 -40.96 57.28 6.39
CA ASP A 54 -40.52 58.66 6.68
C ASP A 54 -41.69 59.66 6.71
N GLU A 55 -42.66 59.45 7.62
CA GLU A 55 -43.46 60.55 8.20
C GLU A 55 -42.87 61.00 9.55
N SER A 56 -41.54 61.11 9.61
CA SER A 56 -40.86 61.78 10.73
C SER A 56 -39.65 62.55 10.24
N ARG A 57 -39.91 63.52 9.36
CA ARG A 57 -38.97 64.60 9.00
C ARG A 57 -38.64 65.46 10.22
N GLN A 58 -37.73 65.02 11.08
CA GLN A 58 -36.77 65.87 11.79
C GLN A 58 -35.46 65.09 11.92
N HIS A 59 -34.33 65.75 11.59
CA HIS A 59 -32.94 65.25 11.61
C HIS A 59 -32.32 64.78 10.28
N TYR A 60 -32.71 65.34 9.13
CA TYR A 60 -31.76 65.45 8.00
C TYR A 60 -30.80 66.61 8.25
N GLY A 61 -29.75 66.34 9.01
CA GLY A 61 -28.72 67.30 9.34
C GLY A 61 -27.50 66.66 10.00
N GLN A 62 -27.25 65.37 9.73
CA GLN A 62 -25.94 64.80 10.06
C GLN A 62 -25.00 65.19 8.92
N ALA A 63 -24.30 66.30 9.11
CA ALA A 63 -23.05 66.53 8.42
C ALA A 63 -22.14 65.35 8.75
N THR A 64 -22.14 64.33 7.89
CA THR A 64 -21.10 63.30 7.89
C THR A 64 -19.80 64.06 7.76
N THR A 65 -19.00 64.01 8.81
CA THR A 65 -17.76 64.76 8.83
C THR A 65 -16.83 64.10 7.82
N MET A 66 -15.90 64.86 7.23
CA MET A 66 -14.86 64.27 6.38
C MET A 66 -14.09 63.14 7.10
N ALA A 67 -14.06 63.19 8.44
CA ALA A 67 -13.51 62.13 9.28
C ALA A 67 -14.31 60.82 9.20
N ASP A 68 -15.64 60.86 9.16
CA ASP A 68 -16.49 59.66 9.06
C ASP A 68 -16.33 58.97 7.70
N HIS A 69 -16.22 59.75 6.62
CA HIS A 69 -15.91 59.21 5.28
C HIS A 69 -14.50 58.61 5.22
N THR A 70 -13.53 59.26 5.87
CA THR A 70 -12.15 58.76 5.93
C THR A 70 -12.07 57.44 6.71
N ASP A 71 -12.75 57.34 7.85
CA ASP A 71 -12.82 56.12 8.66
C ASP A 71 -13.53 54.97 7.91
N TYR A 72 -14.59 55.28 7.16
CA TYR A 72 -15.22 54.31 6.27
C TYR A 72 -14.26 53.80 5.19
N PHE A 73 -13.57 54.69 4.48
CA PHE A 73 -12.60 54.30 3.45
C PHE A 73 -11.42 53.50 4.03
N GLU A 74 -10.90 53.89 5.19
CA GLU A 74 -9.82 53.17 5.88
C GLU A 74 -10.25 51.75 6.24
N LYS A 75 -11.45 51.58 6.79
CA LYS A 75 -12.02 50.26 7.11
C LYS A 75 -12.28 49.42 5.87
N SER A 76 -12.84 50.00 4.82
CA SER A 76 -13.07 49.29 3.56
C SER A 76 -11.76 48.81 2.92
N ILE A 77 -10.70 49.63 2.93
CA ILE A 77 -9.38 49.25 2.42
C ILE A 77 -8.76 48.15 3.29
N THR A 78 -8.84 48.29 4.60
CA THR A 78 -8.31 47.29 5.55
C THR A 78 -9.00 45.94 5.34
N ASN A 79 -10.33 45.93 5.27
CA ASN A 79 -11.12 44.72 5.01
C ASN A 79 -10.78 44.09 3.65
N ALA A 80 -10.62 44.91 2.60
CA ALA A 80 -10.21 44.41 1.28
C ALA A 80 -8.81 43.80 1.30
N MET A 81 -7.87 44.41 2.03
CA MET A 81 -6.52 43.86 2.21
C MET A 81 -6.52 42.55 2.99
N GLU A 82 -7.32 42.44 4.05
CA GLU A 82 -7.50 41.20 4.81
C GLU A 82 -8.12 40.09 3.96
N SER A 83 -9.14 40.41 3.16
CA SER A 83 -9.74 39.47 2.20
C SER A 83 -8.71 38.96 1.19
N LEU A 84 -7.89 39.86 0.62
CA LEU A 84 -6.82 39.48 -0.31
C LEU A 84 -5.75 38.60 0.33
N GLN A 85 -5.46 38.79 1.62
CA GLN A 85 -4.53 37.92 2.36
C GLN A 85 -5.15 36.56 2.65
N LEU A 86 -6.44 36.52 2.99
CA LEU A 86 -7.19 35.28 3.18
C LEU A 86 -7.20 34.46 1.89
N ASP A 87 -7.50 35.07 0.75
CA ASP A 87 -7.51 34.40 -0.56
C ASP A 87 -6.16 33.76 -0.88
N LYS A 88 -5.05 34.49 -0.64
CA LYS A 88 -3.70 33.96 -0.84
C LYS A 88 -3.41 32.77 0.08
N SER A 89 -3.85 32.85 1.34
CA SER A 89 -3.66 31.75 2.29
C SER A 89 -4.48 30.52 1.92
N LEU A 90 -5.72 30.70 1.43
CA LEU A 90 -6.57 29.63 0.94
C LEU A 90 -5.96 28.94 -0.29
N VAL A 91 -5.43 29.72 -1.25
CA VAL A 91 -4.71 29.17 -2.41
C VAL A 91 -3.48 28.39 -1.97
N ALA A 92 -2.69 28.91 -1.03
CA ALA A 92 -1.52 28.22 -0.50
C ALA A 92 -1.92 26.90 0.21
N GLN A 93 -3.01 26.92 0.96
CA GLN A 93 -3.55 25.74 1.64
C GLN A 93 -4.04 24.69 0.63
N ALA A 94 -4.75 25.10 -0.42
CA ALA A 94 -5.20 24.21 -1.48
C ALA A 94 -4.01 23.57 -2.23
N GLN A 95 -2.98 24.36 -2.55
CA GLN A 95 -1.76 23.86 -3.17
C GLN A 95 -1.02 22.87 -2.27
N LEU A 96 -0.90 23.19 -0.98
CA LEU A 96 -0.25 22.32 -0.01
C LEU A 96 -1.03 21.01 0.17
N SER A 97 -2.35 21.10 0.29
CA SER A 97 -3.25 19.94 0.36
C SER A 97 -3.09 19.04 -0.87
N GLY A 98 -3.08 19.62 -2.08
CA GLY A 98 -2.85 18.88 -3.32
C GLY A 98 -1.49 18.17 -3.34
N ARG A 99 -0.42 18.84 -2.88
CA ARG A 99 0.93 18.23 -2.78
C ARG A 99 0.96 17.08 -1.77
N ILE A 100 0.35 17.27 -0.60
CA ILE A 100 0.27 16.25 0.45
C ILE A 100 -0.51 15.04 -0.08
N ASN A 101 -1.65 15.26 -0.72
CA ASN A 101 -2.46 14.19 -1.28
C ASN A 101 -1.70 13.40 -2.36
N ASN A 102 -1.00 14.10 -3.27
CA ASN A 102 -0.17 13.45 -4.28
C ASN A 102 0.95 12.60 -3.66
N LYS A 103 1.59 13.09 -2.59
CA LYS A 103 2.62 12.32 -1.88
C LYS A 103 2.05 11.14 -1.11
N ASN A 104 0.87 11.28 -0.53
CA ASN A 104 0.17 10.19 0.12
C ASN A 104 -0.18 9.07 -0.88
N GLN A 105 -0.66 9.45 -2.06
CA GLN A 105 -0.97 8.49 -3.13
C GLN A 105 0.29 7.73 -3.59
N GLN A 106 1.41 8.44 -3.81
CA GLN A 106 2.70 7.81 -4.13
C GLN A 106 3.15 6.84 -3.02
N LEU A 107 2.95 7.20 -1.76
CA LEU A 107 3.33 6.36 -0.63
C LEU A 107 2.49 5.07 -0.58
N ILE A 108 1.18 5.17 -0.83
CA ILE A 108 0.28 4.02 -0.90
C ILE A 108 0.72 3.07 -2.02
N GLU A 109 0.94 3.60 -3.23
CA GLU A 109 1.37 2.79 -4.38
C GLU A 109 2.70 2.06 -4.12
N VAL A 110 3.68 2.75 -3.53
CA VAL A 110 4.96 2.13 -3.18
C VAL A 110 4.80 1.07 -2.10
N ASN A 111 3.92 1.29 -1.12
CA ASN A 111 3.63 0.33 -0.07
C ASN A 111 2.97 -0.94 -0.63
N GLU A 112 1.99 -0.79 -1.53
CA GLU A 112 1.35 -1.91 -2.22
C GLU A 112 2.37 -2.72 -3.03
N GLN A 113 3.25 -2.05 -3.78
CA GLN A 113 4.33 -2.72 -4.51
C GLN A 113 5.29 -3.46 -3.59
N LEU A 114 5.62 -2.88 -2.44
CA LEU A 114 6.50 -3.51 -1.46
C LEU A 114 5.84 -4.76 -0.84
N CYS A 115 4.57 -4.65 -0.45
CA CYS A 115 3.80 -5.77 0.06
C CYS A 115 3.72 -6.92 -0.96
N SER A 116 3.43 -6.61 -2.22
CA SER A 116 3.38 -7.59 -3.30
C SER A 116 4.73 -8.29 -3.52
N LYS A 117 5.84 -7.54 -3.52
CA LYS A 117 7.19 -8.12 -3.62
C LYS A 117 7.53 -9.01 -2.44
N LEU A 118 7.16 -8.61 -1.23
CA LEU A 118 7.43 -9.38 -0.02
C LEU A 118 6.61 -10.68 -0.02
N GLU A 119 5.33 -10.62 -0.40
CA GLU A 119 4.47 -11.78 -0.60
C GLU A 119 5.08 -12.76 -1.62
N SER A 120 5.53 -12.25 -2.78
CA SER A 120 6.19 -13.06 -3.81
C SER A 120 7.46 -13.73 -3.29
N LEU A 121 8.30 -12.98 -2.57
CA LEU A 121 9.53 -13.52 -1.98
C LEU A 121 9.24 -14.61 -0.95
N LYS A 122 8.23 -14.39 -0.09
CA LYS A 122 7.77 -15.39 0.88
C LYS A 122 7.29 -16.66 0.18
N GLN A 123 6.50 -16.54 -0.88
CA GLN A 123 6.03 -17.70 -1.66
C GLN A 123 7.20 -18.47 -2.30
N GLN A 124 8.19 -17.76 -2.86
CA GLN A 124 9.38 -18.40 -3.43
C GLN A 124 10.21 -19.11 -2.36
N TYR A 125 10.41 -18.48 -1.20
CA TYR A 125 11.12 -19.09 -0.08
C TYR A 125 10.41 -20.35 0.41
N GLU A 126 9.10 -20.28 0.63
CA GLU A 126 8.31 -21.44 1.04
C GLU A 126 8.41 -22.59 0.03
N TYR A 127 8.31 -22.27 -1.25
CA TYR A 127 8.33 -23.26 -2.31
C TYR A 127 9.69 -23.93 -2.50
N HIS A 128 10.79 -23.16 -2.45
CA HIS A 128 12.13 -23.70 -2.72
C HIS A 128 12.86 -24.19 -1.47
N ILE A 129 12.71 -23.48 -0.36
CA ILE A 129 13.49 -23.71 0.86
C ILE A 129 12.65 -24.46 1.90
N ALA A 130 11.49 -23.94 2.30
CA ALA A 130 10.69 -24.57 3.35
C ALA A 130 10.17 -25.97 2.96
N ARG A 131 9.78 -26.15 1.69
CA ARG A 131 9.41 -27.47 1.14
C ARG A 131 10.60 -28.38 0.82
N ASN A 132 11.82 -28.00 1.23
CA ASN A 132 13.05 -28.77 1.06
C ASN A 132 13.35 -29.20 -0.38
N ARG A 133 12.87 -28.46 -1.38
CA ARG A 133 13.16 -28.75 -2.79
C ARG A 133 14.66 -28.66 -3.07
N LEU A 134 15.34 -27.71 -2.41
CA LEU A 134 16.79 -27.58 -2.48
C LEU A 134 17.51 -28.81 -1.91
N GLY A 135 17.09 -29.34 -0.76
CA GLY A 135 17.69 -30.56 -0.21
C GLY A 135 17.31 -31.84 -0.97
N VAL A 136 16.18 -31.88 -1.66
CA VAL A 136 15.89 -32.95 -2.64
C VAL A 136 16.87 -32.87 -3.80
N LEU A 137 17.08 -31.68 -4.36
CA LEU A 137 18.02 -31.48 -5.46
C LEU A 137 19.47 -31.83 -5.05
N GLU A 138 19.88 -31.47 -3.84
CA GLU A 138 21.20 -31.83 -3.28
C GLU A 138 21.36 -33.36 -3.19
N ARG A 139 20.36 -34.06 -2.64
CA ARG A 139 20.37 -35.53 -2.61
C ARG A 139 20.38 -36.14 -4.01
N ASP A 140 19.66 -35.56 -4.95
CA ASP A 140 19.63 -36.03 -6.34
C ASP A 140 20.99 -35.84 -7.01
N LEU A 141 21.66 -34.71 -6.78
CA LEU A 141 23.02 -34.47 -7.25
C LEU A 141 24.02 -35.45 -6.64
N ASP A 142 23.93 -35.72 -5.35
CA ASP A 142 24.78 -36.71 -4.67
C ASP A 142 24.56 -38.12 -5.22
N ASN A 143 23.30 -38.50 -5.45
CA ASN A 143 22.93 -39.78 -6.04
C ASN A 143 23.45 -39.92 -7.46
N ILE A 144 23.29 -38.88 -8.30
CA ILE A 144 23.80 -38.85 -9.67
C ILE A 144 25.32 -38.95 -9.66
N THR A 145 26.00 -38.17 -8.82
CA THR A 145 27.46 -38.17 -8.70
C THR A 145 27.98 -39.55 -8.27
N SER A 146 27.37 -40.14 -7.25
CA SER A 146 27.70 -41.50 -6.77
C SER A 146 27.47 -42.56 -7.85
N ARG A 147 26.41 -42.40 -8.66
CA ARG A 147 26.11 -43.31 -9.76
C ARG A 147 27.09 -43.15 -10.92
N ILE A 148 27.48 -41.93 -11.26
CA ILE A 148 28.54 -41.65 -12.25
C ILE A 148 29.86 -42.28 -11.81
N GLU A 149 30.25 -42.08 -10.54
CA GLU A 149 31.44 -42.69 -9.95
C GLU A 149 31.40 -44.21 -10.05
N THR A 150 30.27 -44.82 -9.69
CA THR A 150 30.06 -46.27 -9.76
C THR A 150 30.11 -46.80 -11.19
N LEU A 151 29.55 -46.07 -12.16
CA LEU A 151 29.60 -46.44 -13.58
C LEU A 151 31.02 -46.30 -14.14
N LYS A 152 31.73 -45.22 -13.80
CA LYS A 152 33.09 -44.93 -14.26
C LYS A 152 34.08 -45.96 -13.72
N ASN A 153 34.07 -46.17 -12.41
CA ASN A 153 35.10 -46.93 -11.69
C ASN A 153 34.69 -48.38 -11.40
N GLY A 154 33.40 -48.69 -11.46
CA GLY A 154 32.82 -49.97 -11.05
C GLY A 154 32.38 -49.96 -9.59
N SER A 155 31.49 -50.88 -9.22
CA SER A 155 31.07 -51.04 -7.83
C SER A 155 32.24 -51.58 -6.99
N LYS A 156 32.55 -50.93 -5.86
CA LYS A 156 33.54 -51.42 -4.91
C LYS A 156 33.17 -52.85 -4.51
N LYS A 157 34.14 -53.79 -4.55
CA LYS A 157 33.92 -55.16 -4.09
C LYS A 157 33.51 -55.11 -2.62
N SER A 158 32.30 -55.56 -2.30
CA SER A 158 31.94 -55.87 -0.92
C SER A 158 32.76 -57.08 -0.48
N VAL A 159 33.42 -56.98 0.67
CA VAL A 159 34.29 -58.02 1.23
C VAL A 159 33.52 -59.33 1.50
N LEU A 160 32.19 -59.26 1.63
CA LEU A 160 31.33 -60.39 2.01
C LEU A 160 30.58 -61.05 0.83
N PHE A 161 30.40 -60.37 -0.30
CA PHE A 161 29.66 -60.91 -1.45
C PHE A 161 30.38 -60.54 -2.74
N GLY A 162 31.28 -61.42 -3.15
CA GLY A 162 32.13 -61.23 -4.32
C GLY A 162 31.33 -61.22 -5.62
N ASN A 163 31.41 -60.09 -6.33
CA ASN A 163 31.62 -59.95 -7.79
C ASN A 163 31.43 -58.47 -8.16
N GLY A 164 32.47 -57.66 -7.93
CA GLY A 164 32.45 -56.24 -8.32
C GLY A 164 32.38 -56.11 -9.84
N LYS A 165 31.37 -55.39 -10.35
CA LYS A 165 31.25 -55.07 -11.77
C LYS A 165 32.37 -54.10 -12.17
N LEU A 166 33.11 -54.45 -13.23
CA LEU A 166 34.15 -53.59 -13.79
C LEU A 166 33.52 -52.29 -14.31
N GLY A 167 34.12 -51.15 -13.96
CA GLY A 167 33.69 -49.84 -14.46
C GLY A 167 33.91 -49.68 -15.95
N VAL A 168 33.14 -48.78 -16.57
CA VAL A 168 33.17 -48.51 -18.02
C VAL A 168 34.57 -48.09 -18.48
N ALA A 169 35.28 -47.27 -17.69
CA ALA A 169 36.63 -46.83 -18.04
C ALA A 169 37.64 -47.99 -18.12
N LYS A 170 37.44 -49.04 -17.32
CA LYS A 170 38.30 -50.24 -17.33
C LYS A 170 37.83 -51.29 -18.33
N LYS A 171 36.52 -51.39 -18.54
CA LYS A 171 35.91 -52.39 -19.44
C LYS A 171 35.99 -52.01 -20.91
N TYR A 172 35.87 -50.71 -21.22
CA TYR A 172 35.84 -50.16 -22.58
C TYR A 172 36.71 -48.88 -22.67
N PRO A 173 38.04 -49.00 -22.54
CA PRO A 173 38.92 -47.85 -22.39
C PRO A 173 38.99 -46.96 -23.65
N ILE A 174 38.94 -47.56 -24.84
CA ILE A 174 39.04 -46.83 -26.11
C ILE A 174 37.75 -46.02 -26.35
N GLU A 175 36.60 -46.66 -26.19
CA GLU A 175 35.28 -46.05 -26.35
C GLU A 175 35.03 -44.97 -25.29
N TYR A 176 35.46 -45.21 -24.05
CA TYR A 176 35.38 -44.23 -22.97
C TYR A 176 36.17 -42.96 -23.30
N ASN A 177 37.42 -43.08 -23.73
CA ASN A 177 38.25 -41.92 -24.10
C ASN A 177 37.66 -41.20 -25.32
N ARG A 178 37.24 -41.93 -26.36
CA ARG A 178 36.58 -41.35 -27.54
C ARG A 178 35.30 -40.58 -27.17
N ALA A 179 34.50 -41.12 -26.25
CA ALA A 179 33.29 -40.46 -25.78
C ALA A 179 33.60 -39.24 -24.91
N LYS A 180 34.62 -39.32 -24.05
CA LYS A 180 35.09 -38.21 -23.21
C LYS A 180 35.56 -37.04 -24.07
N ASP A 181 36.42 -37.31 -25.06
CA ASP A 181 36.96 -36.28 -25.96
C ASP A 181 35.82 -35.59 -26.74
N LYS A 182 34.88 -36.38 -27.29
CA LYS A 182 33.68 -35.85 -27.96
C LYS A 182 32.77 -34.98 -27.07
N VAL A 183 32.75 -35.20 -25.76
CA VAL A 183 31.99 -34.35 -24.83
C VAL A 183 32.76 -33.07 -24.54
N LEU A 184 34.07 -33.15 -24.33
CA LEU A 184 34.92 -31.99 -24.09
C LEU A 184 34.90 -31.03 -25.28
N ASP A 185 34.98 -31.55 -26.50
CA ASP A 185 34.94 -30.72 -27.72
C ASP A 185 33.62 -29.94 -27.83
N ARG A 186 32.48 -30.53 -27.45
CA ARG A 186 31.16 -29.87 -27.48
C ARG A 186 30.97 -28.78 -26.43
N VAL A 187 31.70 -28.84 -25.31
CA VAL A 187 31.67 -27.79 -24.28
C VAL A 187 32.66 -26.66 -24.61
N SER A 188 33.62 -26.95 -25.48
CA SER A 188 34.68 -26.02 -25.89
C SER A 188 34.30 -25.18 -27.12
N ASP A 189 33.34 -25.64 -27.93
CA ASP A 189 32.73 -24.84 -28.99
C ASP A 189 31.68 -23.87 -28.40
N PRO A 190 31.82 -22.54 -28.58
CA PRO A 190 30.87 -21.54 -28.09
C PRO A 190 29.52 -21.53 -28.83
#